data_AF-A0A807LKX1-F1
#
_entry.id   AF-A0A807LKX1-F1
#
_cell.length_a   1.000
_cell.length_b   1.000
_cell.length_c   1.000
_cell.angle_alpha   90.00
_cell.angle_beta   90.00
_cell.angle_gamma   90.00
#
_symmetry.space_group_name_H-M   'P 1'
#
loop_
_entity.id
_entity.type
_entity.pdbx_description
1 polymer ?
#
loop_
_entity_poly.entity_id
_entity_poly.type
_entity_poly.pdbx_seq_one_letter_code
_entity_poly.pdbx_strand_id
1 'polypeptide(L)' 'MTFSHSDDNDAVHAAIGNAAQALLSAGRTLCRGNLMAHLIKCEQESVGAAKAVYAQAIALLQPKKHS' A
#
# COMPACT_ATOMS: atom_id res chain seq x y z
N MET A 1 -14.38 -2.29 -24.53
CA MET A 1 -13.11 -1.66 -24.09
C MET A 1 -13.02 -1.83 -22.57
N THR A 2 -12.25 -2.82 -22.11
CA THR A 2 -12.09 -3.11 -20.68
C THR A 2 -10.94 -2.28 -20.12
N PHE A 3 -11.21 -1.01 -19.79
CA PHE A 3 -10.25 -0.11 -19.13
C PHE A 3 -10.32 -0.28 -17.61
N SER A 4 -9.97 -1.46 -17.08
CA SER A 4 -10.05 -1.71 -15.63
C SER A 4 -8.78 -2.34 -15.05
N HIS A 5 -7.64 -2.27 -15.75
CA HIS A 5 -6.38 -2.86 -15.27
C HIS A 5 -5.28 -1.84 -14.92
N SER A 6 -5.37 -0.58 -15.38
CA SER A 6 -4.35 0.45 -15.06
C SER A 6 -4.67 1.22 -13.79
N ASP A 7 -5.91 1.68 -13.60
CA ASP A 7 -6.29 2.54 -12.47
C ASP A 7 -6.07 1.89 -11.09
N ASP A 8 -6.38 0.61 -10.95
CA ASP A 8 -6.17 -0.12 -9.68
C ASP A 8 -4.68 -0.22 -9.32
N ASN A 9 -3.81 -0.39 -10.31
CA ASN A 9 -2.37 -0.41 -10.06
C ASN A 9 -1.86 0.98 -9.67
N ASP A 10 -2.35 2.05 -10.29
CA ASP A 10 -1.97 3.42 -9.94
C ASP A 10 -2.40 3.77 -8.51
N ALA A 11 -3.61 3.38 -8.11
CA ALA A 11 -4.11 3.58 -6.74
C ALA A 11 -3.26 2.84 -5.69
N VAL A 12 -2.82 1.62 -5.99
CA VAL A 12 -1.96 0.84 -5.10
C VAL A 12 -0.58 1.46 -4.96
N HIS A 13 0.04 1.90 -6.06
CA HIS A 13 1.33 2.60 -6.00
C HIS A 13 1.21 3.95 -5.29
N ALA A 14 0.12 4.68 -5.49
CA ALA A 14 -0.17 5.91 -4.76
C ALA A 14 -0.31 5.68 -3.25
N ALA A 15 -0.99 4.60 -2.83
CA ALA A 15 -1.09 4.23 -1.42
C ALA A 15 0.28 3.94 -0.79
N ILE A 16 1.17 3.24 -1.51
CA ILE A 16 2.54 2.99 -1.07
C ILE A 16 3.34 4.30 -0.98
N GLY A 17 3.23 5.16 -2.00
CA GLY A 17 3.88 6.48 -2.04
C GLY A 17 3.44 7.38 -0.89
N ASN A 18 2.14 7.43 -0.60
CA ASN A 18 1.57 8.19 0.51
C ASN A 18 2.07 7.67 1.86
N ALA A 19 2.12 6.34 2.05
CA ALA A 19 2.68 5.73 3.25
C ALA A 19 4.17 6.07 3.43
N ALA A 20 4.96 6.00 2.35
CA ALA A 20 6.36 6.40 2.35
C ALA A 20 6.54 7.88 2.72
N GLN A 21 5.75 8.77 2.12
CA GLN A 21 5.78 10.21 2.42
C GLN A 21 5.40 10.48 3.89
N ALA A 22 4.37 9.80 4.42
CA ALA A 22 3.97 9.94 5.82
C ALA A 22 5.08 9.49 6.79
N LEU A 23 5.82 8.44 6.46
CA LEU A 23 6.95 7.97 7.26
C LEU A 23 8.10 8.98 7.24
N LEU A 24 8.46 9.50 6.06
CA LEU A 24 9.50 10.52 5.91
C LEU A 24 9.14 11.81 6.64
N SER A 25 7.89 12.27 6.52
CA SER A 25 7.39 13.45 7.21
C SER A 25 7.38 13.28 8.74
N ALA A 26 7.22 12.05 9.23
CA ALA A 26 7.32 11.71 10.64
C ALA A 26 8.77 11.47 11.12
N GLY A 27 9.78 11.64 10.25
CA GLY A 27 11.18 11.38 10.56
C GLY A 27 11.51 9.89 10.78
N ARG A 28 10.65 8.97 10.33
CA ARG A 28 10.86 7.54 10.47
C ARG A 28 11.64 6.98 9.29
N THR A 29 12.47 5.98 9.55
CA THR A 29 13.16 5.24 8.51
C THR A 29 12.17 4.60 7.54
N LEU A 30 12.38 4.83 6.24
CA LEU A 30 11.61 4.19 5.19
C LEU A 30 12.14 2.76 5.00
N CYS A 31 11.55 1.83 5.75
CA CYS A 31 11.84 0.41 5.63
C CYS A 31 10.54 -0.37 5.41
N ARG A 32 10.67 -1.56 4.83
CA ARG A 32 9.53 -2.43 4.50
C ARG A 32 8.62 -2.67 5.71
N GLY A 33 9.18 -2.88 6.90
CA GLY A 33 8.41 -3.09 8.12
C GLY A 33 7.55 -1.87 8.51
N ASN A 34 8.12 -0.67 8.44
CA ASN A 34 7.39 0.57 8.75
C ASN A 34 6.30 0.86 7.71
N LEU A 35 6.60 0.63 6.42
CA LEU A 35 5.64 0.72 5.33
C LEU A 35 4.47 -0.24 5.53
N MET A 36 4.76 -1.51 5.83
CA MET A 36 3.74 -2.53 6.14
C MET A 36 2.88 -2.11 7.32
N ALA A 37 3.49 -1.68 8.42
CA ALA A 37 2.76 -1.26 9.62
C ALA A 37 1.82 -0.09 9.35
N HIS A 38 2.27 0.90 8.55
CA HIS A 38 1.45 2.04 8.16
C HIS A 38 0.28 1.62 7.26
N LEU A 39 0.54 0.80 6.24
CA LEU A 39 -0.49 0.31 5.32
C LEU A 39 -1.53 -0.57 6.02
N ILE A 40 -1.11 -1.45 6.94
CA ILE A 40 -2.02 -2.28 7.74
C ILE A 40 -2.92 -1.40 8.62
N LYS A 41 -2.37 -0.34 9.21
CA LYS A 41 -3.18 0.61 9.97
C LYS A 41 -4.22 1.28 9.08
N CYS A 42 -3.81 1.80 7.92
CA CYS A 42 -4.73 2.42 6.96
C CYS A 42 -5.79 1.45 6.46
N GLU A 43 -5.44 0.17 6.24
CA GLU A 43 -6.39 -0.88 5.86
C GLU A 43 -7.47 -1.10 6.93
N GLN A 44 -7.08 -1.11 8.22
CA GLN A 44 -8.01 -1.30 9.33
C GLN A 44 -8.95 -0.10 9.53
N GLU A 45 -8.47 1.11 9.23
CA GLU A 45 -9.24 2.35 9.33
C GLU A 45 -10.10 2.62 8.07
N SER A 46 -9.88 1.89 6.98
CA SER A 46 -10.57 2.07 5.70
C SER A 46 -11.72 1.10 5.47
N VAL A 47 -12.67 1.49 4.62
CA VAL A 47 -13.81 0.66 4.19
C VAL A 47 -13.95 0.65 2.67
N GLY A 48 -14.62 -0.37 2.13
CA GLY A 48 -14.93 -0.48 0.70
C GLY A 48 -13.69 -0.55 -0.19
N ALA A 49 -13.71 0.20 -1.30
CA ALA A 49 -12.65 0.18 -2.32
C ALA A 49 -11.28 0.60 -1.77
N ALA A 50 -11.22 1.58 -0.87
CA ALA A 50 -9.96 2.02 -0.26
C ALA A 50 -9.27 0.90 0.53
N LYS A 51 -10.06 0.10 1.26
CA LYS A 51 -9.53 -1.08 1.98
C LYS A 51 -8.91 -2.09 1.03
N ALA A 52 -9.54 -2.34 -0.12
CA ALA A 52 -9.01 -3.26 -1.13
C ALA A 52 -7.67 -2.77 -1.72
N VAL A 53 -7.50 -1.45 -1.90
CA VAL A 53 -6.23 -0.86 -2.36
C VAL A 53 -5.12 -1.07 -1.32
N TYR A 54 -5.37 -0.84 -0.04
CA TYR A 54 -4.37 -1.09 1.01
C TYR A 54 -4.03 -2.57 1.14
N ALA A 55 -5.01 -3.47 1.04
CA ALA A 55 -4.78 -4.92 1.06
C ALA A 55 -3.88 -5.37 -0.11
N GLN A 56 -4.10 -4.83 -1.32
CA GLN A 56 -3.26 -5.09 -2.48
C GLN A 56 -1.84 -4.54 -2.32
N ALA A 57 -1.70 -3.31 -1.79
CA ALA A 57 -0.40 -2.72 -1.45
C ALA A 57 0.37 -3.59 -0.46
N ILE A 58 -0.34 -4.15 0.54
CA ILE A 58 0.25 -5.05 1.51
C ILE A 58 0.74 -6.34 0.83
N ALA A 59 -0.10 -6.96 0.00
CA ALA A 59 0.25 -8.19 -0.72
C ALA A 59 1.47 -8.01 -1.65
N LEU A 60 1.59 -6.87 -2.34
CA LEU A 60 2.75 -6.57 -3.19
C LEU A 60 4.06 -6.48 -2.42
N LEU A 61 4.00 -5.90 -1.22
CA LEU A 61 5.16 -5.77 -0.37
C LEU A 61 5.50 -7.08 0.33
N GLN A 62 4.60 -8.07 0.43
CA GLN A 62 4.94 -9.39 0.98
C GLN A 62 6.03 -10.08 0.15
N PRO A 63 7.00 -10.75 0.79
CA PRO A 63 8.02 -11.47 0.06
C PRO A 63 7.33 -12.54 -0.78
N LYS A 64 7.50 -12.46 -2.10
CA LYS A 64 7.14 -13.58 -2.97
C LYS A 64 8.04 -14.75 -2.58
N LYS A 65 7.45 -15.83 -2.07
CA LYS A 65 8.14 -17.11 -1.95
C LYS A 65 8.58 -17.48 -3.38
N HIS A 66 9.85 -17.26 -3.69
CA HIS A 66 10.48 -17.87 -4.84
C HIS A 66 10.65 -19.35 -4.46
N SER A 67 9.79 -20.20 -5.00
CA SER A 67 9.91 -21.64 -4.85
C SER A 67 10.98 -22.19 -5.79
#